data_AF-A0A7C3XRV9-F1
#
_entry.id   AF-A0A7C3XRV9-F1
#
_cell.length_a   1.000
_cell.length_b   1.000
_cell.length_c   1.000
_cell.angle_alpha   90.00
_cell.angle_beta   90.00
_cell.angle_gamma   90.00
#
_symmetry.space_group_name_H-M   'P 1'
#
loop_
_entity.id
_entity.type
_entity.pdbx_description
1 polymer ?
#
loop_
_entity_poly.entity_id
_entity_poly.type
_entity_poly.pdbx_seq_one_letter_code
_entity_poly.pdbx_strand_id
1 'polypeptide(L)'
;MGIPMIEIAFRSITKRFPSHIVANDRVSFEVEKGTVHALLGENGAGKSTLMNILYGLLQPDEGEIFLRGKPQKISSPKEAIA
;
A
#
# COMPACT_ATOMS: atom_id res chain seq x y z
N MET A 1 6.42 10.08 -26.07
CA MET A 1 5.97 9.17 -24.98
C MET A 1 6.23 9.91 -23.68
N GLY A 2 5.18 10.25 -22.92
CA GLY A 2 5.34 10.93 -21.64
C GLY A 2 5.85 9.95 -20.57
N ILE A 3 6.56 10.45 -19.57
CA ILE A 3 6.96 9.67 -18.39
C ILE A 3 5.68 9.22 -17.67
N PRO A 4 5.52 7.93 -17.30
CA PRO A 4 4.34 7.47 -16.59
C PRO A 4 4.21 8.23 -15.27
N MET A 5 3.03 8.80 -15.03
CA MET A 5 2.77 9.52 -13.78
C MET A 5 2.33 8.52 -12.72
N ILE A 6 3.23 8.20 -11.80
CA ILE A 6 2.93 7.35 -10.65
C ILE A 6 2.02 8.10 -9.68
N GLU A 7 0.81 7.59 -9.51
CA GLU A 7 -0.20 8.17 -8.60
C GLU A 7 0.01 7.65 -7.18
N ILE A 8 0.29 6.36 -7.02
CA ILE A 8 0.52 5.69 -5.74
C ILE A 8 1.78 4.81 -5.86
N ALA A 9 2.67 4.86 -4.88
CA ALA A 9 3.77 3.90 -4.77
C ALA A 9 3.88 3.35 -3.35
N PHE A 10 3.99 2.03 -3.24
CA PHE A 10 4.35 1.33 -2.02
C PHE A 10 5.84 0.99 -2.10
N ARG A 11 6.60 1.31 -1.06
CA ARG A 11 8.04 1.00 -0.99
C ARG A 11 8.34 0.17 0.24
N SER A 12 8.73 -1.08 0.01
CA SER A 12 9.16 -2.05 1.03
C SER A 12 8.20 -2.20 2.21
N ILE A 13 6.90 -2.18 1.92
CA ILE A 13 5.87 -2.22 2.95
C ILE A 13 5.88 -3.56 3.65
N THR A 14 6.06 -3.50 4.96
CA THR A 14 6.06 -4.68 5.83
C THR A 14 5.02 -4.51 6.92
N LYS A 15 4.23 -5.57 7.14
CA LYS A 15 3.25 -5.63 8.22
C LYS A 15 3.31 -6.96 8.92
N ARG A 16 3.41 -6.90 10.25
CA ARG A 16 3.45 -8.02 11.17
C ARG A 16 2.30 -7.92 12.16
N PHE A 17 1.84 -9.08 12.58
CA PHE A 17 0.84 -9.25 13.62
C PHE A 17 1.44 -10.01 14.79
N PRO A 18 0.76 -10.06 15.96
CA PRO A 18 1.13 -10.95 17.05
C PRO A 18 1.34 -12.39 16.57
N SER A 19 2.05 -13.19 17.36
CA SER A 19 2.42 -14.58 17.00
C SER A 19 3.39 -14.70 15.82
N HIS A 20 4.18 -13.64 15.55
CA HIS A 20 5.22 -13.61 14.50
C HIS A 20 4.71 -13.80 13.06
N ILE A 21 3.42 -13.53 12.82
CA ILE A 21 2.85 -13.63 11.47
C ILE A 21 3.24 -12.38 10.67
N VAL A 22 3.92 -12.59 9.54
CA VAL A 22 4.23 -11.55 8.56
C VAL A 22 3.17 -11.56 7.47
N ALA A 23 2.31 -10.55 7.44
CA ALA A 23 1.23 -10.43 6.47
C ALA A 23 1.68 -9.78 5.16
N ASN A 24 2.61 -8.82 5.23
CA ASN A 24 3.28 -8.24 4.07
C ASN A 24 4.77 -8.21 4.38
N ASP A 25 5.60 -8.67 3.45
CA ASP A 25 7.06 -8.69 3.58
C ASP A 25 7.69 -7.89 2.43
N ARG A 26 8.18 -6.68 2.74
CA ARG A 26 8.86 -5.78 1.80
C ARG A 26 8.14 -5.56 0.46
N VAL A 27 6.81 -5.47 0.49
CA VAL A 27 5.98 -5.31 -0.70
C VAL A 27 6.25 -3.96 -1.37
N SER A 28 6.57 -3.97 -2.66
CA SER A 28 6.81 -2.76 -3.45
C SER A 28 6.08 -2.85 -4.79
N PHE A 29 5.31 -1.81 -5.12
CA PHE A 29 4.66 -1.67 -6.42
C PHE A 29 4.19 -0.23 -6.63
N GLU A 30 3.91 0.10 -7.88
CA GLU A 30 3.47 1.43 -8.30
C GLU A 30 2.15 1.32 -9.07
N VAL A 31 1.30 2.33 -8.92
CA VAL A 31 0.05 2.47 -9.65
C VAL A 31 0.13 3.74 -10.47
N GLU A 32 0.07 3.57 -11.79
CA GLU A 32 0.05 4.69 -12.73
C GLU A 32 -1.31 5.38 -12.77
N LYS A 33 -1.30 6.70 -12.94
CA LYS A 33 -2.51 7.50 -13.10
C LYS A 33 -3.34 7.00 -14.28
N GLY A 34 -4.63 6.80 -14.04
CA GLY A 34 -5.60 6.40 -15.07
C GLY A 34 -5.63 4.89 -15.35
N THR A 35 -4.93 4.09 -14.54
CA THR A 35 -4.96 2.62 -14.65
C THR A 35 -5.84 1.99 -13.57
N VAL A 36 -6.31 0.78 -13.85
CA VAL A 36 -6.99 -0.08 -12.87
C VAL A 36 -6.10 -1.29 -12.61
N HIS A 37 -5.76 -1.52 -11.35
CA HIS A 37 -4.94 -2.65 -10.91
C HIS A 37 -5.79 -3.62 -10.07
N ALA A 38 -5.59 -4.92 -10.27
CA ALA A 38 -6.17 -5.97 -9.44
C ALA A 38 -5.10 -6.57 -8.54
N LEU A 39 -5.36 -6.66 -7.24
CA LEU A 39 -4.51 -7.40 -6.31
C LEU A 39 -5.05 -8.82 -6.14
N LEU A 40 -4.33 -9.80 -6.68
CA LEU A 40 -4.72 -11.21 -6.68
C LEU A 40 -3.81 -12.04 -5.77
N GLY A 41 -4.32 -13.18 -5.31
CA GLY A 41 -3.62 -14.10 -4.41
C GLY A 41 -4.57 -14.86 -3.50
N GLU A 42 -4.09 -15.89 -2.81
CA GLU A 42 -4.87 -16.76 -1.95
C GLU A 42 -5.34 -16.07 -0.64
N ASN A 43 -6.25 -16.71 0.08
CA ASN A 43 -6.64 -16.25 1.42
C ASN A 43 -5.42 -16.31 2.35
N GLY A 44 -5.20 -15.23 3.11
CA GLY A 44 -4.02 -15.10 3.96
C GLY A 44 -2.79 -14.48 3.30
N ALA A 45 -2.78 -14.29 1.97
CA ALA A 45 -1.63 -13.70 1.25
C ALA A 45 -1.36 -12.20 1.54
N GLY A 46 -2.04 -11.59 2.50
CA GLY A 46 -1.81 -10.18 2.88
C GLY A 46 -2.51 -9.12 2.04
N LYS A 47 -3.43 -9.52 1.14
CA LYS A 47 -4.15 -8.59 0.24
C LYS A 47 -4.96 -7.54 1.00
N SER A 48 -5.87 -7.99 1.86
CA SER A 48 -6.71 -7.09 2.66
C SER A 48 -5.88 -6.29 3.66
N THR A 49 -4.77 -6.85 4.17
CA THR A 49 -3.83 -6.13 5.02
C THR A 49 -3.21 -4.93 4.29
N LEU A 50 -2.70 -5.15 3.08
CA LEU A 50 -2.10 -4.11 2.26
C LEU A 50 -3.12 -3.02 1.89
N MET A 51 -4.36 -3.42 1.58
CA MET A 51 -5.44 -2.46 1.30
C MET A 51 -5.85 -1.67 2.55
N ASN A 52 -5.93 -2.31 3.72
CA ASN A 52 -6.21 -1.62 4.98
C ASN A 52 -5.10 -0.62 5.33
N ILE A 53 -3.86 -0.90 4.96
CA ILE A 53 -2.75 0.05 5.08
C ILE A 53 -2.95 1.25 4.15
N LEU A 54 -3.28 1.02 2.87
CA LEU A 54 -3.56 2.09 1.92
C LEU A 54 -4.74 2.98 2.37
N TYR A 55 -5.78 2.37 2.95
CA TYR A 55 -6.95 3.08 3.47
C TYR A 55 -6.72 3.73 4.85
N GLY A 56 -5.52 3.62 5.43
CA GLY A 56 -5.20 4.18 6.75
C GLY A 56 -5.90 3.51 7.93
N LEU A 57 -6.48 2.32 7.74
CA LEU A 57 -7.04 1.50 8.83
C LEU A 57 -5.95 0.76 9.61
N LEU A 58 -4.81 0.49 8.96
CA LEU A 58 -3.60 -0.05 9.57
C LEU A 58 -2.42 0.85 9.21
N GLN A 59 -1.41 0.87 10.07
CA GLN A 59 -0.11 1.45 9.74
C GLN A 59 0.86 0.31 9.38
N PRO A 60 1.71 0.49 8.35
CA PRO A 60 2.81 -0.43 8.11
C PRO A 60 3.79 -0.35 9.29
N ASP A 61 4.48 -1.45 9.57
CA ASP A 61 5.54 -1.44 10.59
C ASP A 61 6.86 -0.93 10.01
N GLU A 62 7.08 -1.17 8.71
CA GLU A 62 8.21 -0.66 7.93
C GLU A 62 7.76 -0.27 6.52
N GLY A 63 8.55 0.58 5.86
CA GLY A 63 8.29 1.06 4.51
C GLY A 63 7.41 2.32 4.45
N GLU A 64 7.18 2.81 3.24
CA GLU A 64 6.53 4.10 3.01
C GLU A 64 5.54 4.03 1.84
N ILE A 65 4.45 4.79 1.94
CA ILE A 65 3.52 5.05 0.84
C ILE A 65 3.81 6.44 0.30
N PHE A 66 3.81 6.57 -1.03
CA PHE A 66 3.90 7.84 -1.72
C PHE A 66 2.62 8.08 -2.51
N LEU A 67 2.08 9.30 -2.41
CA LEU A 67 1.01 9.79 -3.27
C LEU A 67 1.57 10.91 -4.15
N ARG A 68 1.50 10.72 -5.48
CA ARG A 68 2.02 11.68 -6.47
C ARG A 68 3.46 12.09 -6.17
N GLY A 69 4.29 11.12 -5.80
CA GLY A 69 5.72 11.31 -5.47
C GLY A 69 6.01 11.89 -4.08
N LYS A 70 5.00 12.18 -3.25
CA LYS A 70 5.19 12.70 -1.88
C LYS A 70 4.95 11.60 -0.85
N PRO A 71 5.84 11.41 0.14
CA PRO A 71 5.60 10.46 1.22
C PRO A 71 4.34 10.85 1.97
N GLN A 72 3.49 9.88 2.25
CA GLN A 72 2.23 10.12 2.93
C GLN A 72 1.96 9.10 4.02
N LYS A 73 1.61 9.62 5.20
CA LYS A 73 1.06 8.84 6.30
C LYS A 73 -0.45 8.99 6.29
N ILE A 74 -1.14 7.94 5.85
CA ILE A 74 -2.60 7.92 5.77
C ILE A 74 -3.12 7.33 7.08
N SER A 75 -3.91 8.08 7.85
CA SER A 75 -4.32 7.69 9.20
C SER A 75 -5.82 7.43 9.35
N SER A 76 -6.60 7.61 8.27
CA SER A 76 -8.01 7.24 8.22
C SER A 76 -8.51 7.04 6.79
N PRO A 77 -9.64 6.32 6.60
CA PRO A 77 -10.28 6.20 5.28
C PRO A 77 -10.69 7.55 4.68
N LYS A 78 -11.03 8.53 5.53
CA LYS A 78 -11.39 9.88 5.08
C LYS A 78 -10.20 10.58 4.43
N GLU A 79 -9.00 10.43 5.00
CA GLU A 79 -7.76 10.95 4.42
C GLU A 79 -7.36 10.20 3.14
N ALA A 80 -7.65 8.90 3.05
CA ALA A 80 -7.31 8.09 1.89
C ALA A 80 -8.09 8.48 0.62
N ILE A 81 -9.30 9.02 0.77
CA ILE A 81 -10.24 9.31 -0.33
C ILE A 81 -10.25 10.80 -0.71
N ALA A 82 -9.80 11.69 0.19
CA ALA A 82 -9.80 13.14 -0.01
C ALA A 82 -8.79 13.60 -1.08
#